data_AF-A0A7V9G684-F1
#
_entry.id   AF-A0A7V9G684-F1
#
_cell.length_a   1.000
_cell.length_b   1.000
_cell.length_c   1.000
_cell.angle_alpha   90.00
_cell.angle_beta   90.00
_cell.angle_gamma   90.00
#
_symmetry.space_group_name_H-M   'P 1'
#
loop_
_entity.id
_entity.type
_entity.pdbx_description
1 polymer ?
#
loop_
_entity_poly.entity_id
_entity_poly.type
_entity_poly.pdbx_seq_one_letter_code
_entity_poly.pdbx_strand_id
1 'polypeptide(L)'
;MATISVRKYAISLDPSEIVDFTHDLDHFTAVFADLGFEPTGTYTFRYKDPECMMKTELSRSKDGYYLYAYVQAMDEHEFRLQEIAEAFDAHVVEGSKKPV
;
A
#
# COMPACT_ATOMS: atom_id res chain seq x y z
N MET A 1 -4.11 11.22 24.15
CA MET A 1 -3.67 10.54 22.92
C MET A 1 -4.63 10.95 21.83
N ALA A 2 -4.24 11.89 20.97
CA ALA A 2 -5.07 12.24 19.82
C ALA A 2 -5.16 11.00 18.91
N THR A 3 -6.37 10.58 18.57
CA THR A 3 -6.62 9.55 17.57
C THR A 3 -6.17 10.10 16.22
N ILE A 4 -4.94 9.79 15.81
CA ILE A 4 -4.45 10.12 14.48
C ILE A 4 -5.35 9.37 13.49
N SER A 5 -5.96 10.11 12.58
CA SER A 5 -6.83 9.53 11.56
C SER A 5 -6.00 8.67 10.61
N VAL A 6 -6.47 7.43 10.39
CA VAL A 6 -5.85 6.51 9.44
C VAL A 6 -6.71 6.47 8.18
N ARG A 7 -6.13 6.76 7.02
CA ARG A 7 -6.80 6.65 5.72
C ARG A 7 -6.29 5.44 4.95
N LYS A 8 -7.17 4.85 4.15
CA LYS A 8 -6.89 3.69 3.31
C LYS A 8 -6.93 4.11 1.85
N TYR A 9 -5.88 3.76 1.12
CA TYR A 9 -5.71 3.99 -0.32
C TYR A 9 -5.51 2.66 -1.03
N ALA A 10 -5.91 2.61 -2.30
CA ALA A 10 -5.53 1.54 -3.19
C ALA A 10 -4.35 2.02 -4.04
N ILE A 11 -3.39 1.13 -4.29
CA ILE A 11 -2.35 1.33 -5.30
C ILE A 11 -2.78 0.49 -6.50
N SER A 12 -2.84 1.10 -7.69
CA SER A 12 -3.39 0.48 -8.88
C SER A 12 -2.63 0.90 -10.13
N LEU A 13 -2.48 -0.01 -11.09
CA LEU A 13 -1.89 0.32 -12.40
C LEU A 13 -2.80 1.28 -13.21
N ASP A 14 -4.10 1.27 -12.94
CA ASP A 14 -5.03 2.22 -13.53
C ASP A 14 -5.24 3.44 -12.60
N PRO A 15 -5.18 4.68 -13.12
CA PRO A 15 -5.33 5.88 -12.30
C PRO A 15 -6.76 6.13 -11.80
N SER A 16 -7.76 5.43 -12.35
CA SER A 16 -9.19 5.64 -12.07
C SER A 16 -9.88 4.42 -11.45
N GLU A 17 -9.35 3.21 -11.68
CA GLU A 17 -9.93 1.96 -11.22
C GLU A 17 -8.93 1.17 -10.38
N ILE A 18 -9.44 0.37 -9.42
CA ILE A 18 -8.60 -0.52 -8.62
C ILE A 18 -8.44 -1.82 -9.40
N VAL A 19 -7.25 -2.07 -9.94
CA VAL A 19 -6.90 -3.31 -10.62
C VAL A 19 -5.96 -4.14 -9.76
N ASP A 20 -5.96 -5.45 -9.99
CA ASP A 20 -5.01 -6.35 -9.34
C ASP A 20 -3.68 -6.42 -10.10
N PHE A 21 -2.61 -6.57 -9.34
CA PHE A 21 -1.29 -6.86 -9.85
C PHE A 21 -1.13 -8.36 -10.04
N THR A 22 -0.61 -8.77 -11.18
CA THR A 22 -0.35 -10.18 -11.53
C THR A 22 0.99 -10.72 -11.01
N HIS A 23 1.73 -9.90 -10.26
CA HIS A 23 3.01 -10.28 -9.65
C HIS A 23 2.83 -11.28 -8.49
N ASP A 24 3.84 -12.10 -8.27
CA ASP A 24 3.91 -12.99 -7.12
C ASP A 24 4.27 -12.24 -5.81
N LEU A 25 4.06 -12.92 -4.68
CA LEU A 25 4.30 -12.35 -3.35
C LEU A 25 5.78 -12.00 -3.11
N ASP A 26 6.72 -12.72 -3.74
CA ASP A 26 8.15 -12.48 -3.54
C ASP A 26 8.57 -11.16 -4.20
N HIS A 27 7.99 -10.82 -5.35
CA HIS A 27 8.14 -9.51 -5.97
C HIS A 27 7.71 -8.38 -5.03
N PHE A 28 6.52 -8.45 -4.44
CA PHE A 28 6.07 -7.45 -3.47
C PHE A 28 7.00 -7.35 -2.27
N THR A 29 7.43 -8.49 -1.74
CA THR A 29 8.32 -8.54 -0.58
C THR A 29 9.66 -7.86 -0.88
N ALA A 30 10.23 -8.08 -2.07
CA ALA A 30 11.47 -7.44 -2.50
C ALA A 30 11.30 -5.91 -2.63
N VAL A 31 10.26 -5.46 -3.35
CA VAL A 31 10.00 -4.02 -3.54
C VAL A 31 9.74 -3.32 -2.19
N PHE A 32 8.94 -3.94 -1.31
CA PHE A 32 8.69 -3.38 0.01
C PHE A 32 9.94 -3.34 0.89
N ALA A 33 10.80 -4.35 0.83
CA ALA A 33 12.06 -4.36 1.56
C ALA A 33 13.00 -3.22 1.10
N ASP A 34 13.06 -2.95 -0.21
CA ASP A 34 13.84 -1.84 -0.77
C ASP A 34 13.31 -0.46 -0.31
N LEU A 35 11.99 -0.36 -0.11
CA LEU A 35 11.34 0.82 0.47
C LEU A 35 11.46 0.91 2.01
N GLY A 36 12.09 -0.08 2.65
CA GLY A 36 12.27 -0.13 4.11
C GLY A 36 11.05 -0.62 4.89
N PHE A 37 10.09 -1.26 4.22
CA PHE A 37 8.98 -1.94 4.89
C PHE A 37 9.41 -3.32 5.39
N GLU A 38 8.91 -3.70 6.56
CA GLU A 38 9.13 -5.01 7.16
C GLU A 38 7.86 -5.87 7.05
N PRO A 39 7.98 -7.16 6.68
CA PRO A 39 6.85 -8.08 6.69
C PRO A 39 6.40 -8.34 8.13
N THR A 40 5.11 -8.12 8.39
CA THR A 40 4.48 -8.40 9.70
C THR A 40 3.46 -9.54 9.64
N GLY A 41 3.14 -10.01 8.43
CA GLY A 41 2.32 -11.17 8.14
C GLY A 41 2.54 -11.58 6.68
N THR A 42 1.92 -12.68 6.26
CA THR A 42 2.10 -13.22 4.90
C THR A 42 1.73 -12.23 3.79
N TYR A 43 0.75 -11.36 4.03
CA TYR A 43 0.27 -10.38 3.04
C TYR A 43 0.25 -8.97 3.61
N THR A 44 1.07 -8.69 4.62
CA THR A 44 1.02 -7.43 5.36
C THR A 44 2.42 -6.95 5.67
N PHE A 45 2.72 -5.74 5.25
CA PHE A 45 4.01 -5.09 5.49
C PHE A 45 3.77 -3.81 6.27
N ARG A 46 4.73 -3.44 7.12
CA ARG A 46 4.67 -2.21 7.90
C ARG A 46 5.96 -1.43 7.73
N TYR A 47 5.79 -0.13 7.58
CA TYR A 47 6.86 0.82 7.70
C TYR A 47 6.71 1.51 9.05
N LYS A 48 7.81 1.52 9.80
CA LYS A 48 7.85 2.14 11.12
C LYS A 48 9.03 3.10 11.18
N ASP A 49 8.69 4.37 11.22
CA ASP A 49 9.59 5.47 11.50
C ASP A 49 9.18 6.11 12.85
N PRO A 50 10.07 6.81 13.57
CA PRO A 50 9.68 7.55 14.78
C PRO A 50 8.50 8.51 14.58
N GLU A 51 8.31 9.02 13.36
CA GLU A 51 7.26 9.98 13.02
C GLU A 51 6.10 9.33 12.24
N CYS A 52 6.34 8.25 11.50
CA CYS A 52 5.35 7.64 10.60
C CYS A 52 5.10 6.15 10.88
N MET A 53 3.82 5.75 10.96
CA MET A 53 3.44 4.34 10.89
C MET A 53 2.54 4.10 9.67
N MET A 54 3.06 3.37 8.69
CA MET A 54 2.28 2.92 7.53
C MET A 54 2.13 1.41 7.52
N LYS A 55 1.01 0.94 6.98
CA LYS A 55 0.75 -0.48 6.76
C LYS A 55 0.33 -0.68 5.32
N THR A 56 0.95 -1.61 4.62
CA THR A 56 0.47 -2.08 3.32
C THR A 56 -0.07 -3.50 3.46
N GLU A 57 -1.12 -3.81 2.69
CA GLU A 57 -1.82 -5.08 2.72
C GLU A 57 -2.11 -5.54 1.30
N LEU A 58 -1.77 -6.79 1.02
CA LEU A 58 -2.10 -7.46 -0.23
C LEU A 58 -3.38 -8.26 -0.03
N SER A 59 -4.40 -7.96 -0.81
CA SER A 59 -5.63 -8.73 -0.85
C SER A 59 -5.63 -9.57 -2.11
N ARG A 60 -5.62 -10.90 -1.93
CA ARG A 60 -5.71 -11.85 -3.05
C ARG A 60 -6.92 -11.58 -3.95
N SER A 61 -6.69 -11.57 -5.26
CA SER A 61 -7.70 -11.55 -6.33
C SER A 61 -7.76 -12.95 -6.98
N LYS A 62 -8.51 -13.08 -8.08
CA LYS A 62 -8.53 -14.30 -8.89
C LYS A 62 -7.19 -14.54 -9.60
N ASP A 63 -6.57 -13.46 -10.09
CA ASP A 63 -5.41 -13.50 -10.99
C ASP A 63 -4.13 -12.92 -10.36
N GLY A 64 -4.20 -12.41 -9.12
CA GLY A 64 -3.08 -11.78 -8.43
C GLY A 64 -3.43 -11.16 -7.07
N TYR A 65 -3.04 -9.89 -6.85
CA TYR A 65 -3.23 -9.17 -5.59
C TYR A 65 -3.63 -7.71 -5.79
N TYR A 66 -4.63 -7.26 -5.04
CA TYR A 66 -4.90 -5.84 -4.83
C TYR A 66 -4.00 -5.30 -3.73
N LEU A 67 -3.35 -4.16 -3.97
CA LEU A 67 -2.49 -3.50 -3.00
C LEU A 67 -3.22 -2.35 -2.31
N TYR A 68 -3.29 -2.40 -0.98
CA TYR A 68 -3.85 -1.34 -0.15
C TYR A 68 -2.79 -0.76 0.78
N ALA A 69 -2.75 0.56 0.89
CA ALA A 69 -1.88 1.27 1.81
C ALA A 69 -2.72 2.03 2.85
N TYR A 70 -2.28 1.97 4.10
CA TYR A 70 -2.90 2.62 5.25
C TYR A 70 -1.89 3.60 5.83
N VAL A 71 -2.29 4.86 5.89
CA VAL A 71 -1.41 5.97 6.29
C VAL A 71 -2.06 6.73 7.42
N GLN A 72 -1.30 6.90 8.51
CA GLN A 72 -1.63 7.79 9.61
C GLN A 72 -1.22 9.21 9.21
N ALA A 73 -2.00 10.24 9.54
CA ALA A 73 -1.64 11.64 9.26
C ALA A 73 -1.24 11.90 7.79
N MET A 74 -2.18 11.68 6.85
CA MET A 74 -1.97 11.81 5.40
C MET A 74 -1.19 13.07 5.00
N ASP A 75 -1.53 14.23 5.56
CA ASP A 75 -0.95 15.53 5.18
C ASP A 75 0.58 15.55 5.36
N GLU A 76 1.11 14.76 6.29
CA GLU A 76 2.55 14.69 6.59
C GLU A 76 3.25 13.53 5.86
N HIS A 77 2.50 12.57 5.29
CA HIS A 77 3.04 11.30 4.79
C HIS A 77 2.52 10.89 3.40
N GLU A 78 1.85 11.79 2.68
CA GLU A 78 1.37 11.55 1.31
C GLU A 78 2.50 11.19 0.36
N PHE A 79 3.69 11.79 0.53
CA PHE A 79 4.86 11.49 -0.30
C PHE A 79 5.25 10.00 -0.26
N ARG A 80 5.06 9.32 0.88
CA ARG A 80 5.34 7.88 1.00
C ARG A 80 4.35 7.02 0.21
N LEU A 81 3.10 7.46 0.07
CA LEU A 81 2.14 6.77 -0.81
C LEU A 81 2.58 6.86 -2.26
N GLN A 82 3.08 8.02 -2.67
CA GLN A 82 3.61 8.22 -4.02
C GLN A 82 4.85 7.37 -4.26
N GLU A 83 5.77 7.25 -3.30
CA GLU A 83 6.94 6.36 -3.43
C GLU A 83 6.54 4.89 -3.63
N ILE A 84 5.52 4.41 -2.91
CA ILE A 84 4.98 3.06 -3.13
C ILE A 84 4.41 2.96 -4.55
N ALA A 85 3.61 3.94 -4.97
CA ALA A 85 3.01 3.94 -6.30
C ALA A 85 4.09 3.94 -7.40
N GLU A 86 5.10 4.80 -7.30
CA GLU A 86 6.23 4.87 -8.22
C GLU A 86 7.03 3.54 -8.27
N ALA A 87 7.26 2.91 -7.12
CA ALA A 87 7.98 1.64 -7.06
C ALA A 87 7.26 0.48 -7.77
N PHE A 88 5.93 0.56 -7.86
CA PHE A 88 5.09 -0.40 -8.58
C PHE A 88 4.65 0.09 -9.97
N ASP A 89 5.20 1.21 -10.47
CA ASP A 89 4.78 1.88 -11.71
C ASP A 89 3.25 2.06 -11.77
N ALA A 90 2.70 2.55 -10.67
CA ALA A 90 1.28 2.57 -10.36
C ALA A 90 0.82 3.95 -9.88
N HIS A 91 -0.46 4.06 -9.58
CA HIS A 91 -1.15 5.26 -9.14
C HIS A 91 -1.83 5.05 -7.78
N VAL A 92 -1.90 6.13 -7.00
CA VAL A 92 -2.69 6.17 -5.77
C VAL A 92 -4.14 6.46 -6.13
N VAL A 93 -5.04 5.53 -5.84
CA VAL A 93 -6.48 5.66 -6.09
C VAL A 93 -7.21 5.85 -4.76
N GLU A 94 -8.02 6.92 -4.67
CA GLU A 94 -8.91 7.16 -3.54
C GLU A 94 -10.09 6.19 -3.58
N GLY A 95 -9.87 4.98 -3.05
CA GLY A 95 -10.87 3.93 -3.00
C GLY A 95 -10.52 2.89 -1.94
N SER A 96 -11.35 2.79 -0.90
CA SER A 96 -11.14 1.85 0.20
C SER A 96 -11.84 0.50 0.00
N LYS A 97 -12.77 0.43 -0.95
CA LYS A 97 -13.59 -0.75 -1.22
C LYS A 97 -12.95 -1.60 -2.31
N LYS A 98 -12.91 -2.92 -2.07
CA LYS A 98 -12.57 -3.87 -3.12
C LYS A 98 -13.57 -3.71 -4.27
N PRO A 99 -13.14 -3.72 -5.54
CA PRO A 99 -14.07 -3.89 -6.64
C PRO A 99 -14.84 -5.20 -6.42
N VAL A 100 -16.16 -5.15 -6.64
CA VAL A 100 -17.10 -6.25 -6.40
C VAL A 100 -17.10 -7.19 -7.59
#